data_AF-A0A7J8ZA24-F1
#
_entry.id   AF-A0A7J8ZA24-F1
#
_cell.length_a   1.000
_cell.length_b   1.000
_cell.length_c   1.000
_cell.angle_alpha   90.00
_cell.angle_beta   90.00
_cell.angle_gamma   90.00
#
_symmetry.space_group_name_H-M   'P 1'
#
loop_
_entity.id
_entity.type
_entity.pdbx_description
1 polymer ?
#
loop_
_entity_poly.entity_id
_entity_poly.type
_entity_poly.pdbx_seq_one_letter_code
_entity_poly.pdbx_strand_id
1 'polypeptide(L)'
;MPFPPGVGGGRWAVSDDVQSFEVITAKKAIDENNVGNRMLRSMAWHEGLGMGKDGSGITEAVEAQGMDKRAGLGIQVKKLDPSLEVQAGDSYKTVIHKKALARFHQMS
;
A
#
# COMPACT_ATOMS: atom_id res chain seq x y z
N MET A 1 -9.05 6.08 36.65
CA MET A 1 -7.98 7.06 36.95
C MET A 1 -7.51 7.64 35.61
N PRO A 2 -7.56 8.97 35.39
CA PRO A 2 -7.08 9.57 34.15
C PRO A 2 -5.54 9.65 34.16
N PHE A 3 -4.91 9.41 33.02
CA PHE A 3 -3.45 9.46 32.85
C PHE A 3 -2.92 10.91 32.85
N PRO A 4 -1.66 11.12 33.27
CA PRO A 4 -1.08 12.45 33.39
C PRO A 4 -0.98 13.19 32.04
N PRO A 5 -1.25 14.51 32.02
CA PRO A 5 -1.11 15.34 30.83
C PRO A 5 0.39 15.51 30.52
N GLY A 6 0.82 15.03 29.34
CA GLY A 6 2.21 15.14 28.89
C GLY A 6 2.75 13.96 28.08
N VAL A 7 2.02 12.84 28.01
CA VAL A 7 2.48 11.62 27.29
C VAL A 7 1.91 11.52 25.86
N GLY A 8 1.47 12.63 25.27
CA GLY A 8 0.88 12.64 23.93
C GLY A 8 1.25 13.87 23.13
N GLY A 9 1.76 13.67 21.93
CA GLY A 9 1.76 14.72 20.90
C GLY A 9 3.12 15.25 20.45
N GLY A 10 4.14 14.40 20.37
CA GLY A 10 5.23 14.63 19.42
C GLY A 10 4.68 14.50 18.00
N ARG A 11 4.12 15.59 17.47
CA ARG A 11 3.85 15.74 16.03
C ARG A 11 5.20 15.84 15.32
N TRP A 12 5.73 14.71 14.90
CA TRP A 12 6.74 14.68 13.85
C TRP A 12 6.08 15.31 12.63
N ALA A 13 6.55 16.47 12.20
CA ALA A 13 6.24 17.00 10.89
C ALA A 13 6.85 15.99 9.89
N VAL A 14 6.02 15.07 9.41
CA VAL A 14 6.39 14.19 8.30
C VAL A 14 6.40 15.10 7.09
N SER A 15 7.59 15.42 6.59
CA SER A 15 7.73 16.00 5.25
C SER A 15 7.12 15.02 4.25
N ASP A 16 6.15 15.50 3.47
CA ASP A 16 5.42 14.73 2.46
C ASP A 16 6.26 14.55 1.16
N ASP A 17 7.59 14.49 1.30
CA ASP A 17 8.50 14.11 0.22
C ASP A 17 8.40 12.59 0.03
N VAL A 18 7.24 12.13 -0.43
CA VAL A 18 7.04 10.77 -0.90
C VAL A 18 7.84 10.63 -2.18
N GLN A 19 9.12 10.29 -2.05
CA GLN A 19 9.93 9.83 -3.16
C GLN A 19 9.20 8.66 -3.79
N SER A 20 8.69 8.85 -5.00
CA SER A 20 8.04 7.80 -5.77
C SER A 20 9.07 6.71 -6.06
N PHE A 21 9.05 5.64 -5.27
CA PHE A 21 9.84 4.46 -5.54
C PHE A 21 9.16 3.68 -6.67
N GLU A 22 9.86 3.51 -7.78
CA GLU A 22 9.41 2.55 -8.80
C GLU A 22 9.52 1.13 -8.21
N VAL A 23 8.46 0.34 -8.35
CA VAL A 23 8.47 -1.06 -7.95
C VAL A 23 9.42 -1.82 -8.87
N ILE A 24 10.50 -2.38 -8.31
CA ILE A 24 11.44 -3.23 -9.04
C ILE A 24 10.71 -4.54 -9.38
N THR A 25 10.44 -4.75 -10.66
CA THR A 25 9.75 -5.95 -11.20
C THR A 25 10.75 -6.80 -12.00
N ALA A 26 10.55 -8.11 -12.16
CA ALA A 26 11.47 -8.93 -12.98
C ALA A 26 11.50 -8.51 -14.46
N LYS A 27 10.51 -7.73 -14.90
CA LYS A 27 10.47 -7.14 -16.25
C LYS A 27 11.52 -6.05 -16.47
N LYS A 28 12.04 -5.43 -15.40
CA LYS A 28 13.04 -4.34 -15.44
C LYS A 28 14.17 -4.67 -14.49
N ALA A 29 15.30 -5.08 -15.07
CA ALA A 29 16.54 -5.33 -14.36
C ALA A 29 17.00 -4.12 -13.53
N ILE A 30 17.65 -4.39 -12.40
CA ILE A 30 18.34 -3.35 -11.63
C ILE A 30 19.54 -2.89 -12.45
N ASP A 31 19.74 -1.57 -12.60
CA ASP A 31 20.88 -1.03 -13.33
C ASP A 31 22.22 -1.54 -12.77
N GLU A 32 23.19 -1.81 -13.64
CA GLU A 32 24.51 -2.32 -13.27
C GLU A 32 25.36 -1.28 -12.53
N ASN A 33 25.07 0.02 -12.73
CA ASN A 33 25.74 1.08 -11.99
C ASN A 33 25.27 1.18 -10.53
N ASN A 34 24.14 0.53 -10.19
CA ASN A 34 23.62 0.50 -8.84
C ASN A 34 24.61 -0.20 -7.89
N VAL A 35 24.94 0.46 -6.78
CA VAL A 35 25.89 -0.07 -5.79
C VAL A 35 25.41 -1.41 -5.21
N GLY A 36 24.12 -1.55 -4.93
CA GLY A 36 23.52 -2.79 -4.44
C GLY A 36 23.60 -3.94 -5.45
N ASN A 37 23.37 -3.67 -6.73
CA ASN A 37 23.52 -4.69 -7.79
C ASN A 37 24.96 -5.21 -7.87
N ARG A 38 25.94 -4.29 -7.86
CA ARG A 38 27.37 -4.67 -7.85
C ARG A 38 27.72 -5.49 -6.62
N MET A 39 27.18 -5.13 -5.45
CA MET A 39 27.39 -5.91 -4.22
C MET A 39 26.78 -7.32 -4.33
N LEU A 40 25.55 -7.45 -4.83
CA LEU A 40 24.90 -8.76 -5.03
C LEU A 40 25.72 -9.64 -5.97
N ARG A 41 26.13 -9.12 -7.13
CA ARG A 41 27.00 -9.85 -8.08
C ARG A 41 28.34 -10.25 -7.46
N SER A 42 28.93 -9.39 -6.63
CA SER A 42 30.18 -9.71 -5.91
C SER A 42 30.01 -10.83 -4.89
N MET A 43 28.79 -11.03 -4.40
CA MET A 43 28.42 -12.15 -3.52
C MET A 43 27.94 -13.38 -4.30
N ALA A 44 28.28 -13.47 -5.59
CA ALA A 44 27.89 -14.54 -6.51
C ALA A 44 26.37 -14.68 -6.74
N TRP A 45 25.59 -13.63 -6.47
CA TRP A 45 24.20 -13.58 -6.93
C TRP A 45 24.16 -13.27 -8.44
N HIS A 46 23.34 -14.00 -9.17
CA HIS A 46 23.14 -13.82 -10.60
C HIS A 46 21.75 -13.26 -10.89
N GLU A 47 21.69 -12.34 -11.83
CA GLU A 47 20.44 -11.74 -12.27
C GLU A 47 19.46 -12.81 -12.78
N GLY A 48 18.19 -12.69 -12.38
CA GLY A 48 17.13 -13.64 -12.73
C GLY A 48 17.04 -14.87 -11.82
N LEU A 49 18.02 -15.11 -10.93
CA LEU A 49 17.95 -16.16 -9.91
C LEU A 49 17.46 -15.62 -8.56
N GLY A 50 16.70 -16.45 -7.84
CA GLY A 50 16.36 -16.19 -6.46
C GLY A 50 17.58 -16.26 -5.55
N MET A 51 17.45 -15.74 -4.33
CA MET A 51 18.50 -15.91 -3.31
C MET A 51 18.48 -17.31 -2.68
N GLY A 52 19.56 -17.69 -2.00
CA GLY A 52 19.69 -18.99 -1.30
C GLY A 52 20.59 -19.99 -2.03
N LYS A 53 20.91 -21.11 -1.37
CA LYS A 53 21.90 -22.10 -1.85
C LYS A 53 21.64 -22.59 -3.27
N ASP A 54 20.37 -22.87 -3.57
CA ASP A 54 19.93 -23.45 -4.84
C ASP A 54 19.25 -22.41 -5.75
N GLY A 55 19.33 -21.12 -5.40
CA GLY A 55 18.67 -20.03 -6.14
C GLY A 55 17.14 -20.09 -6.15
N SER A 56 16.53 -20.86 -5.23
CA SER A 56 15.09 -21.12 -5.15
C SER A 56 14.29 -20.05 -4.40
N GLY A 57 14.96 -18.99 -3.91
CA GLY A 57 14.31 -17.87 -3.27
C GLY A 57 13.39 -17.10 -4.21
N ILE A 58 12.58 -16.22 -3.63
CA ILE A 58 11.67 -15.36 -4.38
C ILE A 58 12.49 -14.41 -5.28
N THR A 59 12.11 -14.32 -6.56
CA THR A 59 12.78 -13.49 -7.57
C THR A 59 12.19 -12.08 -7.69
N GLU A 60 10.92 -11.90 -7.35
CA GLU A 60 10.21 -10.62 -7.39
C GLU A 60 9.75 -10.20 -6.00
N ALA A 61 9.86 -8.91 -5.69
CA ALA A 61 9.37 -8.41 -4.40
C ALA A 61 7.86 -8.65 -4.25
N VAL A 62 7.45 -9.09 -3.05
CA VAL A 62 6.02 -9.26 -2.74
C VAL A 62 5.39 -7.89 -2.54
N GLU A 63 4.36 -7.59 -3.34
CA GLU A 63 3.61 -6.33 -3.19
C GLU A 63 2.69 -6.38 -1.97
N ALA A 64 2.84 -5.38 -1.10
CA ALA A 64 1.94 -5.18 0.03
C ALA A 64 0.71 -4.38 -0.42
N GLN A 65 -0.49 -4.89 -0.10
CA GLN A 65 -1.73 -4.14 -0.30
C GLN A 65 -1.91 -3.14 0.85
N GLY A 66 -1.83 -1.85 0.54
CA GLY A 66 -2.15 -0.79 1.50
C GLY A 66 -3.65 -0.71 1.79
N MET A 67 -4.00 -0.42 3.04
CA MET A 67 -5.36 -0.12 3.48
C MET A 67 -5.39 1.27 4.11
N ASP A 68 -6.53 1.96 4.00
CA ASP A 68 -6.73 3.21 4.72
C ASP A 68 -6.57 3.00 6.23
N LYS A 69 -6.00 4.00 6.92
CA LYS A 69 -5.60 3.94 8.35
C LYS A 69 -6.72 3.52 9.32
N ARG A 70 -7.99 3.54 8.89
CA ARG A 70 -9.19 3.20 9.68
C ARG A 70 -10.06 2.11 9.04
N ALA A 71 -9.65 1.53 7.91
CA ALA A 71 -10.37 0.43 7.30
C ALA A 71 -10.21 -0.83 8.15
N GLY A 72 -11.32 -1.49 8.46
CA GLY A 72 -11.31 -2.81 9.11
C GLY A 72 -10.85 -3.91 8.15
N LEU A 73 -10.30 -4.99 8.70
CA LEU A 73 -9.94 -6.18 7.92
C LEU A 73 -11.18 -6.71 7.19
N GLY A 74 -11.02 -7.03 5.90
CA GLY A 74 -12.10 -7.52 5.05
C GLY A 74 -12.96 -6.45 4.36
N ILE A 75 -12.75 -5.15 4.67
CA ILE A 75 -13.34 -4.08 3.86
C ILE A 75 -12.68 -4.08 2.48
N GLN A 76 -13.47 -4.40 1.47
CA GLN A 76 -13.07 -4.27 0.08
C GLN A 76 -13.22 -2.79 -0.31
N VAL A 77 -12.11 -2.06 -0.42
CA VAL A 77 -12.11 -0.71 -1.03
C VAL A 77 -12.23 -0.89 -2.54
N LYS A 78 -13.38 -1.39 -3.00
CA LYS A 78 -13.71 -1.34 -4.43
C LYS A 78 -13.88 0.13 -4.78
N LYS A 79 -13.30 0.55 -5.91
CA LYS A 79 -13.60 1.86 -6.52
C LYS A 79 -15.11 1.89 -6.76
N LEU A 80 -15.85 2.54 -5.86
CA LEU A 80 -17.28 2.74 -6.05
C LEU A 80 -17.44 3.62 -7.29
N ASP A 81 -18.57 3.47 -7.98
CA ASP A 81 -18.95 4.45 -8.98
C ASP A 81 -18.89 5.85 -8.32
N PRO A 82 -18.16 6.84 -8.88
CA PRO A 82 -18.04 8.17 -8.32
C PRO A 82 -19.39 8.85 -8.01
N SER A 83 -20.47 8.43 -8.69
CA SER A 83 -21.84 8.91 -8.43
C SER A 83 -22.42 8.41 -7.09
N LEU A 84 -21.93 7.28 -6.58
CA LEU A 84 -22.38 6.63 -5.34
C LEU A 84 -21.51 6.99 -4.13
N GLU A 85 -20.44 7.77 -4.33
CA GLU A 85 -19.64 8.28 -3.22
C GLU A 85 -20.43 9.31 -2.40
N VAL A 86 -20.25 9.24 -1.09
CA VAL A 86 -20.89 10.15 -0.13
C VAL A 86 -20.07 11.43 -0.06
N GLN A 87 -20.68 12.55 -0.43
CA GLN A 87 -20.01 13.86 -0.39
C GLN A 87 -20.42 14.66 0.85
N ALA A 88 -19.50 15.52 1.31
CA ALA A 88 -19.78 16.46 2.40
C ALA A 88 -20.74 17.54 1.89
N GLY A 89 -22.05 17.35 2.14
CA GLY A 89 -23.13 18.20 1.61
C GLY A 89 -24.39 17.42 1.24
N ASP A 90 -24.28 16.10 1.13
CA ASP A 90 -25.42 15.21 0.91
C ASP A 90 -26.42 15.25 2.07
N SER A 91 -27.71 15.34 1.75
CA SER A 91 -28.79 15.19 2.74
C SER A 91 -28.78 13.76 3.33
N TYR A 92 -29.19 13.59 4.58
CA TYR A 92 -29.19 12.28 5.23
C TYR A 92 -29.90 11.19 4.38
N LYS A 93 -31.03 11.53 3.75
CA LYS A 93 -31.75 10.60 2.87
C LYS A 93 -30.90 10.14 1.67
N THR A 94 -30.12 11.05 1.06
CA THR A 94 -29.27 10.71 -0.09
C THR A 94 -28.09 9.86 0.34
N VAL A 95 -27.49 10.13 1.51
CA VAL A 95 -26.42 9.32 2.08
C VAL A 95 -26.87 7.87 2.31
N ILE A 96 -28.05 7.67 2.90
CA ILE A 96 -28.57 6.31 3.14
C ILE A 96 -28.84 5.59 1.81
N HIS A 97 -29.44 6.28 0.85
CA HIS A 97 -29.74 5.70 -0.45
C HIS A 97 -28.46 5.29 -1.20
N LYS A 98 -27.48 6.19 -1.30
CA LYS A 98 -26.16 5.91 -1.91
C LYS A 98 -25.46 4.73 -1.24
N LYS A 99 -25.42 4.70 0.10
CA LYS A 99 -24.82 3.59 0.85
C LYS A 99 -25.57 2.27 0.65
N ALA A 100 -26.90 2.30 0.56
CA ALA A 100 -27.70 1.11 0.33
C ALA A 100 -27.45 0.53 -1.07
N LEU A 101 -27.42 1.38 -2.10
CA LEU A 101 -27.08 0.97 -3.46
C LEU A 101 -25.65 0.42 -3.56
N ALA A 102 -24.67 1.11 -2.97
CA ALA A 102 -23.29 0.64 -2.93
C ALA A 102 -23.15 -0.76 -2.30
N ARG A 103 -23.90 -1.03 -1.22
CA ARG A 103 -23.94 -2.37 -0.59
C ARG A 103 -24.64 -3.41 -1.47
N PHE A 104 -25.73 -3.06 -2.14
CA PHE A 104 -26.43 -3.98 -3.05
C PHE A 104 -25.52 -4.42 -4.19
N HIS A 105 -24.83 -3.49 -4.84
CA HIS A 105 -23.86 -3.79 -5.90
C HIS A 105 -22.64 -4.59 -5.42
N GLN A 106 -22.36 -4.60 -4.11
CA GLN A 106 -21.31 -5.45 -3.55
C GLN A 106 -21.75 -6.93 -3.44
N MET A 107 -23.05 -7.19 -3.26
CA MET A 107 -23.60 -8.52 -3.01
C MET A 107 -24.10 -9.21 -4.30
N SER A 108 -24.36 -8.46 -5.36
CA SER A 108 -24.69 -8.98 -6.70
C SER A 108 -23.44 -9.18 -7.54
#